data_AF-A0A0K1F1H2-F1
#
_entry.id   AF-A0A0K1F1H2-F1
#
_cell.length_a   1.000
_cell.length_b   1.000
_cell.length_c   1.000
_cell.angle_alpha   90.00
_cell.angle_beta   90.00
_cell.angle_gamma   90.00
#
_symmetry.space_group_name_H-M   'P 1'
#
loop_
_entity.id
_entity.type
_entity.pdbx_description
1 polymer ?
#
loop_
_entity_poly.entity_id
_entity_poly.type
_entity_poly.pdbx_seq_one_letter_code
_entity_poly.pdbx_strand_id
1 'polypeptide(L)'
;MRHAYWVGDGPVGLVERGDDFTRAEVDWFMRRLQRSQVSRFLTYDLQEESDGGFCLNLNGRVGDFYVGFGSDTLDVCFRGELVRFIEDSARDTYGYEDVYGDIIYNGPILDRPRAELIDLACEVVRIFAGATDVSHDEEADAKRWHSPSFDQIRDSSYDVYVKNAHTAPYRKTLANISFHVNCDAPGKRD
;
A
#
# COMPACT_ATOMS: atom_id res chain seq x y z
N MET A 1 -35.08 -14.98 9.61
CA MET A 1 -34.31 -13.72 9.72
C MET A 1 -32.99 -13.92 9.03
N ARG A 2 -32.79 -13.30 7.86
CA ARG A 2 -31.51 -13.30 7.14
C ARG A 2 -30.86 -11.94 7.39
N HIS A 3 -29.63 -11.95 7.91
CA HIS A 3 -28.81 -10.76 8.04
C HIS A 3 -28.62 -10.14 6.65
N ALA A 4 -28.92 -8.85 6.54
CA ALA A 4 -28.60 -8.05 5.37
C ALA A 4 -27.08 -7.97 5.24
N TYR A 5 -26.54 -8.48 4.13
CA TYR A 5 -25.18 -8.16 3.75
C TYR A 5 -25.18 -6.74 3.18
N TRP A 6 -24.27 -5.91 3.67
CA TRP A 6 -24.00 -4.61 3.09
C TRP A 6 -23.31 -4.83 1.73
N VAL A 7 -24.05 -4.63 0.64
CA VAL A 7 -23.47 -4.42 -0.69
C VAL A 7 -22.85 -3.04 -0.69
N GLY A 8 -21.55 -2.96 -0.96
CA GLY A 8 -20.78 -1.73 -0.87
C GLY A 8 -21.21 -0.66 -1.88
N ASP A 9 -21.19 0.59 -1.42
CA ASP A 9 -21.15 1.81 -2.23
C ASP A 9 -19.77 1.94 -2.96
N GLY A 10 -19.47 1.01 -3.85
CA GLY A 10 -18.42 1.19 -4.86
C GLY A 10 -18.84 2.27 -5.86
N PRO A 11 -17.91 3.01 -6.48
CA PRO A 11 -18.28 4.00 -7.48
C PRO A 11 -18.95 3.29 -8.67
N VAL A 12 -19.99 3.92 -9.22
CA VAL A 12 -20.63 3.45 -10.45
C VAL A 12 -19.64 3.66 -11.60
N GLY A 13 -19.25 2.59 -12.29
CA GLY A 13 -18.32 2.66 -13.42
C GLY A 13 -16.85 2.40 -13.08
N LEU A 14 -16.56 1.53 -12.10
CA LEU A 14 -15.23 0.91 -12.03
C LEU A 14 -14.93 0.25 -13.38
N VAL A 15 -13.83 0.65 -14.01
CA VAL A 15 -13.41 0.16 -15.32
C VAL A 15 -12.94 -1.29 -15.17
N GLU A 16 -13.07 -2.08 -16.25
CA GLU A 16 -12.47 -3.42 -16.29
C GLU A 16 -10.95 -3.32 -16.09
N ARG A 17 -10.36 -4.34 -15.48
CA ARG A 17 -8.95 -4.34 -15.07
C ARG A 17 -8.02 -4.34 -16.30
N GLY A 18 -6.97 -3.53 -16.27
CA GLY A 18 -6.03 -3.33 -17.39
C GLY A 18 -6.00 -1.91 -17.96
N ASP A 19 -6.90 -1.03 -17.49
CA ASP A 19 -6.90 0.41 -17.78
C ASP A 19 -6.31 1.21 -16.61
N ASP A 20 -5.80 2.40 -16.88
CA ASP A 20 -5.26 3.32 -15.87
C ASP A 20 -6.30 3.65 -14.78
N PHE A 21 -5.84 3.96 -13.56
CA PHE A 21 -6.74 4.46 -12.52
C PHE A 21 -7.46 5.71 -13.01
N THR A 22 -8.77 5.74 -12.82
CA THR A 22 -9.60 6.90 -13.17
C THR A 22 -9.64 7.92 -12.03
N ARG A 23 -9.90 9.18 -12.38
CA ARG A 23 -10.16 10.24 -11.39
C ARG A 23 -11.27 9.86 -10.40
N ALA A 24 -12.29 9.13 -10.85
CA ALA A 24 -13.40 8.69 -9.99
C ALA A 24 -12.95 7.68 -8.92
N GLU A 25 -12.03 6.77 -9.26
CA GLU A 25 -11.43 5.82 -8.32
C GLU A 25 -10.55 6.53 -7.29
N VAL A 26 -9.75 7.50 -7.73
CA VAL A 26 -8.90 8.31 -6.85
C VAL A 26 -9.75 9.16 -5.90
N ASP A 27 -10.80 9.82 -6.40
CA ASP A 27 -11.74 10.59 -5.57
C ASP A 27 -12.45 9.66 -4.56
N TRP A 28 -12.77 8.43 -4.94
CA TRP A 28 -13.38 7.46 -4.03
C TRP A 28 -12.41 6.98 -2.96
N PHE A 29 -11.15 6.72 -3.30
CA PHE A 29 -10.06 6.45 -2.35
C PHE A 29 -9.95 7.59 -1.33
N MET A 30 -9.88 8.84 -1.81
CA MET A 30 -9.83 10.04 -0.95
C MET A 30 -11.02 10.12 0.00
N ARG A 31 -12.25 9.92 -0.50
CA ARG A 31 -13.47 9.95 0.32
C ARG A 31 -13.45 8.88 1.42
N ARG A 32 -12.89 7.70 1.15
CA ARG A 32 -12.73 6.64 2.15
C ARG A 32 -11.77 7.04 3.26
N LEU A 33 -10.65 7.67 2.93
CA LEU A 33 -9.72 8.20 3.94
C LEU A 33 -10.36 9.34 4.76
N GLN A 34 -11.05 10.28 4.10
CA GLN A 34 -11.74 11.39 4.77
C GLN A 34 -12.81 10.93 5.78
N ARG A 35 -13.48 9.80 5.50
CA ARG A 35 -14.49 9.20 6.39
C ARG A 35 -13.90 8.30 7.47
N SER A 36 -12.60 8.03 7.43
CA SER A 36 -11.94 7.19 8.43
C SER A 36 -11.51 8.02 9.66
N GLN A 37 -11.24 7.34 10.78
CA GLN A 37 -10.80 8.00 12.01
C GLN A 37 -9.42 8.66 11.91
N VAL A 38 -8.63 8.30 10.89
CA VAL A 38 -7.29 8.84 10.67
C VAL A 38 -7.31 10.14 9.87
N SER A 39 -8.46 10.58 9.36
CA SER A 39 -8.57 11.80 8.55
C SER A 39 -8.06 13.05 9.28
N ARG A 40 -8.16 13.10 10.61
CA ARG A 40 -7.59 14.16 11.46
C ARG A 40 -6.06 14.28 11.39
N PHE A 41 -5.37 13.28 10.87
CA PHE A 41 -3.92 13.25 10.69
C PHE A 41 -3.50 13.48 9.23
N LEU A 42 -4.45 13.77 8.33
CA LEU A 42 -4.22 13.84 6.89
C LEU A 42 -4.70 15.17 6.33
N THR A 43 -3.87 15.78 5.48
CA THR A 43 -4.30 16.74 4.46
C THR A 43 -4.13 16.11 3.08
N TYR A 44 -4.85 16.60 2.09
CA TYR A 44 -4.94 15.96 0.77
C TYR A 44 -4.57 16.96 -0.32
N ASP A 45 -3.51 16.67 -1.08
CA ASP A 45 -3.08 17.43 -2.26
C ASP A 45 -2.96 16.48 -3.46
N LEU A 46 -3.99 16.46 -4.30
CA LEU A 46 -4.09 15.58 -5.46
C LEU A 46 -3.49 16.25 -6.70
N GLN A 47 -2.58 15.54 -7.36
CA GLN A 47 -1.95 15.93 -8.61
C GLN A 47 -2.25 14.89 -9.71
N GLU A 48 -2.43 15.39 -10.93
CA GLU A 48 -2.42 14.59 -12.15
C GLU A 48 -1.02 14.64 -12.74
N GLU A 49 -0.45 13.48 -13.01
CA GLU A 49 0.87 13.30 -13.59
C GLU A 49 0.79 13.38 -15.12
N SER A 50 1.89 13.74 -15.78
CA SER A 50 1.90 13.96 -17.24
C SER A 50 1.66 12.70 -18.08
N ASP A 51 1.85 11.53 -17.49
CA ASP A 51 1.61 10.22 -18.08
C ASP A 51 0.16 9.74 -17.90
N GLY A 52 -0.70 10.53 -17.25
CA GLY A 52 -2.10 10.18 -16.97
C GLY A 52 -2.31 9.53 -15.60
N GLY A 53 -1.24 9.26 -14.84
CA GLY A 53 -1.31 8.79 -13.46
C GLY A 53 -1.75 9.87 -12.48
N PHE A 54 -1.92 9.49 -11.21
CA PHE A 54 -2.25 10.42 -10.14
C PHE A 54 -1.31 10.27 -8.95
N CYS A 55 -1.00 11.39 -8.29
CA CYS A 55 -0.27 11.40 -7.03
C CYS A 55 -1.07 12.16 -5.97
N LEU A 56 -1.52 11.45 -4.93
CA LEU A 56 -2.18 12.03 -3.77
C LEU A 56 -1.17 12.22 -2.63
N ASN A 57 -0.73 13.45 -2.42
CA ASN A 57 0.15 13.80 -1.32
C ASN A 57 -0.67 13.93 -0.02
N LEU A 58 -0.21 13.24 1.01
CA LEU A 58 -0.82 13.16 2.32
C LEU A 58 0.05 13.93 3.31
N ASN A 59 -0.44 15.04 3.88
CA ASN A 59 0.35 15.95 4.73
C ASN A 59 1.33 16.87 4.00
N GLY A 60 0.96 17.25 2.77
CA GLY A 60 1.78 18.12 1.93
C GLY A 60 2.93 17.36 1.28
N ARG A 61 3.79 18.09 0.59
CA ARG A 61 4.85 17.51 -0.26
C ARG A 61 6.18 17.29 0.48
N VAL A 62 6.27 17.78 1.71
CA VAL A 62 7.47 17.74 2.53
C VAL A 62 7.27 16.63 3.57
N GLY A 63 7.79 15.44 3.29
CA GLY A 63 7.67 14.29 4.19
C GLY A 63 7.42 12.94 3.51
N ASP A 64 7.36 12.90 2.19
CA ASP A 64 7.25 11.69 1.37
C ASP A 64 6.14 10.75 1.81
N PHE A 65 4.98 11.30 2.22
CA PHE A 65 3.77 10.53 2.43
C PHE A 65 2.81 10.76 1.27
N TYR A 66 2.70 9.79 0.38
CA TYR A 66 1.84 9.89 -0.79
C TYR A 66 1.23 8.54 -1.18
N VAL A 67 0.20 8.62 -2.03
CA VAL A 67 -0.36 7.49 -2.74
C VAL A 67 -0.22 7.73 -4.24
N GLY A 68 0.53 6.86 -4.92
CA GLY A 68 0.71 6.89 -6.37
C GLY A 68 -0.26 5.93 -7.05
N PHE A 69 -0.95 6.41 -8.07
CA PHE A 69 -1.86 5.63 -8.91
C PHE A 69 -1.25 5.57 -10.31
N GLY A 70 -0.42 4.55 -10.54
CA GLY A 70 0.22 4.28 -11.83
C GLY A 70 -0.66 3.40 -12.73
N SER A 71 -0.20 3.15 -13.96
CA SER A 71 -0.89 2.29 -14.92
C SER A 71 -1.05 0.85 -14.42
N ASP A 72 -0.03 0.33 -13.76
CA ASP A 72 0.10 -1.05 -13.29
C ASP A 72 0.45 -1.16 -11.80
N THR A 73 0.62 -0.03 -11.12
CA THR A 73 0.91 0.03 -9.68
C THR A 73 -0.10 0.87 -8.91
N LEU A 74 -0.33 0.47 -7.68
CA LEU A 74 -0.82 1.34 -6.62
C LEU A 74 0.24 1.37 -5.54
N ASP A 75 0.71 2.56 -5.20
CA ASP A 75 1.87 2.76 -4.35
C ASP A 75 1.49 3.58 -3.12
N VAL A 76 1.94 3.16 -1.94
CA VAL A 76 1.82 3.95 -0.70
C VAL A 76 3.22 4.14 -0.13
N CYS A 77 3.73 5.36 -0.18
CA CYS A 77 5.04 5.70 0.38
C CYS A 77 4.88 6.46 1.69
N PHE A 78 5.75 6.20 2.66
CA PHE A 78 5.96 7.07 3.82
C PHE A 78 7.45 7.19 4.14
N ARG A 79 8.03 8.38 3.99
CA ARG A 79 9.45 8.66 4.32
C ARG A 79 10.45 7.69 3.65
N GLY A 80 10.18 7.30 2.41
CA GLY A 80 11.03 6.39 1.63
C GLY A 80 10.65 4.91 1.75
N GLU A 81 9.77 4.55 2.69
CA GLU A 81 9.23 3.19 2.81
C GLU A 81 8.06 3.03 1.83
N LEU A 82 8.31 2.34 0.72
CA LEU A 82 7.36 2.21 -0.40
C LEU A 82 6.66 0.84 -0.38
N VAL A 83 5.37 0.83 -0.05
CA VAL A 83 4.51 -0.36 -0.21
C VAL A 83 3.89 -0.35 -1.60
N ARG A 84 4.28 -1.32 -2.43
CA ARG A 84 3.85 -1.39 -3.83
C ARG A 84 2.91 -2.57 -4.06
N PHE A 85 1.79 -2.27 -4.71
CA PHE A 85 0.85 -3.25 -5.22
C PHE A 85 0.98 -3.30 -6.75
N ILE A 86 1.60 -4.35 -7.28
CA ILE A 86 1.85 -4.51 -8.73
C ILE A 86 0.80 -5.42 -9.34
N GLU A 87 0.14 -4.97 -10.39
CA GLU A 87 -0.78 -5.80 -11.16
C GLU A 87 -0.10 -7.06 -11.68
N ASP A 88 -0.76 -8.20 -11.47
CA ASP A 88 -0.17 -9.52 -11.75
C ASP A 88 0.27 -9.70 -13.21
N SER A 89 -0.39 -9.03 -14.17
CA SER A 89 -0.03 -9.01 -15.59
C SER A 89 1.25 -8.21 -15.90
N ALA A 90 1.59 -7.25 -15.03
CA ALA A 90 2.79 -6.42 -15.16
C ALA A 90 3.98 -6.98 -14.38
N ARG A 91 3.78 -7.95 -13.47
CA ARG A 91 4.87 -8.50 -12.64
C ARG A 91 6.06 -9.01 -13.45
N ASP A 92 5.84 -9.58 -14.64
CA ASP A 92 6.91 -10.10 -15.50
C ASP A 92 7.75 -8.99 -16.17
N THR A 93 7.32 -7.73 -16.08
CA THR A 93 8.07 -6.56 -16.61
C THR A 93 8.96 -5.90 -15.56
N TYR A 94 8.88 -6.31 -14.28
CA TYR A 94 9.71 -5.80 -13.21
C TYR A 94 10.90 -6.73 -12.94
N GLY A 95 12.10 -6.17 -12.93
CA GLY A 95 13.30 -6.81 -12.42
C GLY A 95 13.52 -6.52 -10.94
N TYR A 96 14.54 -7.16 -10.35
CA TYR A 96 14.96 -6.89 -8.97
C TYR A 96 15.37 -5.43 -8.76
N GLU A 97 16.05 -4.83 -9.73
CA GLU A 97 16.53 -3.45 -9.65
C GLU A 97 15.38 -2.43 -9.57
N ASP A 98 14.21 -2.74 -10.15
CA ASP A 98 13.04 -1.86 -10.17
C ASP A 98 12.27 -1.83 -8.83
N VAL A 99 12.51 -2.82 -7.97
CA VAL A 99 11.80 -3.00 -6.69
C VAL A 99 12.76 -3.11 -5.50
N TYR A 100 14.04 -2.81 -5.70
CA TYR A 100 15.05 -2.97 -4.67
C TYR A 100 14.76 -2.05 -3.48
N GLY A 101 14.55 -2.64 -2.30
CA GLY A 101 14.22 -1.91 -1.08
C GLY A 101 12.75 -1.53 -0.94
N ASP A 102 11.89 -1.94 -1.88
CA ASP A 102 10.45 -1.74 -1.80
C ASP A 102 9.76 -2.91 -1.08
N ILE A 103 8.62 -2.61 -0.44
CA ILE A 103 7.78 -3.59 0.24
C ILE A 103 6.71 -4.09 -0.75
N ILE A 104 6.95 -5.24 -1.36
CA ILE A 104 6.07 -5.77 -2.41
C ILE A 104 4.94 -6.61 -1.81
N TYR A 105 3.69 -6.23 -2.10
CA TYR A 105 2.52 -7.03 -1.74
C TYR A 105 2.38 -8.24 -2.69
N ASN A 106 2.58 -9.44 -2.15
CA ASN A 106 2.54 -10.71 -2.88
C ASN A 106 1.21 -11.46 -2.75
N GLY A 107 0.21 -10.88 -2.05
CA GLY A 107 -1.11 -11.48 -1.97
C GLY A 107 -1.81 -11.56 -3.34
N PRO A 108 -2.91 -12.32 -3.45
CA PRO A 108 -3.64 -12.45 -4.71
C PRO A 108 -4.15 -11.08 -5.16
N ILE A 109 -3.83 -10.67 -6.39
CA ILE A 109 -4.44 -9.50 -7.02
C ILE A 109 -5.20 -9.91 -8.30
N LEU A 110 -4.79 -11.00 -9.00
CA LEU A 110 -5.40 -11.50 -10.25
C LEU A 110 -6.93 -11.50 -10.28
N ASP A 111 -7.56 -12.03 -9.23
CA ASP A 111 -9.01 -12.25 -9.15
C ASP A 111 -9.73 -11.24 -8.25
N ARG A 112 -9.05 -10.19 -7.78
CA ARG A 112 -9.65 -9.22 -6.87
C ARG A 112 -10.26 -8.04 -7.63
N PRO A 113 -11.47 -7.59 -7.25
CA PRO A 113 -12.00 -6.32 -7.72
C PRO A 113 -11.06 -5.16 -7.38
N ARG A 114 -10.96 -4.15 -8.26
CA ARG A 114 -10.19 -2.91 -7.99
C ARG A 114 -10.54 -2.28 -6.64
N ALA A 115 -11.81 -2.36 -6.24
CA ALA A 115 -12.29 -1.93 -4.94
C ALA A 115 -11.51 -2.54 -3.76
N GLU A 116 -11.16 -3.83 -3.83
CA GLU A 116 -10.37 -4.50 -2.79
C GLU A 116 -8.92 -4.03 -2.76
N LEU A 117 -8.33 -3.77 -3.93
CA LEU A 117 -6.98 -3.19 -4.04
C LEU A 117 -6.94 -1.79 -3.40
N ILE A 118 -7.94 -0.96 -3.68
CA ILE A 118 -8.11 0.35 -3.03
C ILE A 118 -8.30 0.19 -1.52
N ASP A 119 -9.07 -0.80 -1.06
CA ASP A 119 -9.24 -1.08 0.37
C ASP A 119 -7.92 -1.50 1.06
N LEU A 120 -7.08 -2.30 0.39
CA LEU A 120 -5.75 -2.67 0.88
C LEU A 120 -4.85 -1.44 1.03
N ALA A 121 -4.77 -0.60 0.00
CA ALA A 121 -3.96 0.62 0.06
C ALA A 121 -4.50 1.63 1.09
N CYS A 122 -5.83 1.77 1.21
CA CYS A 122 -6.46 2.56 2.28
C CYS A 122 -6.02 2.07 3.66
N GLU A 123 -5.88 0.76 3.84
CA GLU A 123 -5.45 0.18 5.10
C GLU A 123 -3.99 0.49 5.41
N VAL A 124 -3.09 0.42 4.43
CA VAL A 124 -1.69 0.83 4.60
C VAL A 124 -1.60 2.31 4.99
N VAL A 125 -2.34 3.20 4.31
CA VAL A 125 -2.41 4.61 4.67
C VAL A 125 -2.91 4.81 6.10
N ARG A 126 -3.92 4.05 6.54
CA ARG A 126 -4.43 4.13 7.93
C ARG A 126 -3.38 3.73 8.96
N ILE A 127 -2.56 2.74 8.65
CA ILE A 127 -1.47 2.29 9.53
C ILE A 127 -0.42 3.40 9.67
N PHE A 128 -0.06 4.06 8.56
CA PHE A 128 0.96 5.12 8.52
C PHE A 128 0.44 6.50 8.98
N ALA A 129 -0.87 6.75 8.95
CA ALA A 129 -1.42 8.05 9.30
C ALA A 129 -1.10 8.45 10.75
N GLY A 130 -0.42 9.59 10.91
CA GLY A 130 0.07 10.08 12.20
C GLY A 130 1.32 9.36 12.73
N ALA A 131 1.89 8.43 11.97
CA ALA A 131 3.18 7.84 12.30
C ALA A 131 4.29 8.90 12.25
N THR A 132 5.29 8.70 13.10
CA THR A 132 6.50 9.52 13.15
C THR A 132 7.67 8.85 12.43
N ASP A 133 7.61 7.54 12.28
CA ASP A 133 8.69 6.71 11.75
C ASP A 133 8.10 5.38 11.23
N VAL A 134 8.63 4.91 10.10
CA VAL A 134 8.35 3.60 9.51
C VAL A 134 9.68 3.04 9.01
N SER A 135 9.89 1.75 9.19
CA SER A 135 11.03 1.01 8.64
C SER A 135 10.62 -0.43 8.36
N HIS A 136 11.23 -1.10 7.40
CA HIS A 136 11.01 -2.53 7.21
C HIS A 136 12.28 -3.37 7.33
N ASP A 137 12.08 -4.62 7.72
CA ASP A 137 13.03 -5.71 7.50
C ASP A 137 12.46 -6.65 6.43
N GLU A 138 13.29 -7.01 5.47
CA GLU A 138 12.96 -7.98 4.43
C GLU A 138 13.52 -9.36 4.78
N GLU A 139 12.64 -10.34 4.92
CA GLU A 139 13.04 -11.74 5.00
C GLU A 139 13.05 -12.34 3.58
N ALA A 140 14.24 -12.44 3.02
CA ALA A 140 14.53 -12.98 1.70
C ALA A 140 15.14 -14.38 1.78
N ASP A 141 14.78 -15.30 0.88
CA ASP A 141 15.57 -16.54 0.70
C ASP A 141 17.00 -16.17 0.27
N ALA A 142 18.02 -16.72 0.93
CA ALA A 142 19.43 -16.44 0.66
C ALA A 142 19.86 -16.74 -0.79
N LYS A 143 19.10 -17.55 -1.54
CA LYS A 143 19.34 -17.82 -2.97
C LYS A 143 19.06 -16.62 -3.90
N ARG A 144 18.43 -15.57 -3.37
CA ARG A 144 17.94 -14.39 -4.09
C ARG A 144 19.02 -13.44 -4.61
N TRP A 145 20.23 -13.46 -4.03
CA TRP A 145 21.30 -12.51 -4.39
C TRP A 145 21.89 -12.70 -5.81
N HIS A 146 21.40 -13.71 -6.56
CA HIS A 146 21.97 -14.11 -7.84
C HIS A 146 20.94 -14.33 -8.97
N SER A 147 19.65 -13.97 -8.79
CA SER A 147 18.60 -14.24 -9.79
C SER A 147 17.93 -12.97 -10.34
N PRO A 148 17.74 -12.85 -11.67
CA PRO A 148 17.17 -11.67 -12.31
C PRO A 148 15.63 -11.67 -12.45
N SER A 149 14.88 -12.63 -11.88
CA SER A 149 13.43 -12.78 -12.15
C SER A 149 12.52 -12.37 -10.98
N PHE A 150 11.35 -11.81 -11.32
CA PHE A 150 10.30 -11.41 -10.37
C PHE A 150 9.74 -12.57 -9.54
N ASP A 151 9.83 -13.80 -10.03
CA ASP A 151 9.32 -15.00 -9.34
C ASP A 151 9.89 -15.18 -7.92
N GLN A 152 11.13 -14.74 -7.66
CA GLN A 152 11.70 -14.82 -6.31
C GLN A 152 11.31 -13.64 -5.40
N ILE A 153 10.87 -12.51 -5.97
CA ILE A 153 10.25 -11.41 -5.20
C ILE A 153 8.91 -11.86 -4.63
N ARG A 154 8.19 -12.75 -5.33
CA ARG A 154 6.89 -13.31 -4.88
C ARG A 154 6.96 -14.06 -3.55
N ASP A 155 8.13 -14.58 -3.18
CA ASP A 155 8.31 -15.40 -1.97
C ASP A 155 8.80 -14.60 -0.75
N SER A 156 8.94 -13.28 -0.89
CA SER A 156 9.47 -12.41 0.16
C SER A 156 8.41 -12.11 1.21
N SER A 157 8.79 -12.09 2.48
CA SER A 157 7.99 -11.52 3.57
C SER A 157 8.65 -10.28 4.15
N TYR A 158 7.83 -9.36 4.62
CA TYR A 158 8.27 -8.07 5.14
C TYR A 158 7.70 -7.84 6.52
N ASP A 159 8.56 -7.48 7.47
CA ASP A 159 8.16 -6.97 8.77
C ASP A 159 8.29 -5.45 8.76
N VAL A 160 7.16 -4.74 8.85
CA VAL A 160 7.09 -3.28 8.80
C VAL A 160 6.84 -2.74 10.19
N TYR A 161 7.80 -2.02 10.73
CA TYR A 161 7.74 -1.42 12.06
C TYR A 161 7.25 0.02 11.96
N VAL A 162 6.25 0.37 12.76
CA VAL A 162 5.61 1.70 12.70
C VAL A 162 5.59 2.32 14.09
N LYS A 163 6.17 3.52 14.24
CA LYS A 163 6.08 4.31 15.47
C LYS A 163 5.00 5.36 15.34
N ASN A 164 3.93 5.23 16.11
CA ASN A 164 2.77 6.12 16.05
C ASN A 164 2.23 6.42 17.44
N ALA A 165 2.49 7.62 17.97
CA ALA A 165 2.09 8.02 19.32
C ALA A 165 0.56 8.11 19.52
N HIS A 166 -0.23 7.98 18.46
CA HIS A 166 -1.69 8.15 18.50
C HIS A 166 -2.47 6.84 18.57
N THR A 167 -1.79 5.69 18.68
CA THR A 167 -2.41 4.37 18.78
C THR A 167 -1.70 3.48 19.81
N ALA A 168 -2.44 2.57 20.44
CA ALA A 168 -1.85 1.51 21.24
C ALA A 168 -1.10 0.51 20.35
N PRO A 169 -0.17 -0.30 20.91
CA PRO A 169 0.52 -1.34 20.14
C PRO A 169 -0.44 -2.38 19.55
N TYR A 170 -0.22 -2.75 18.28
CA TYR A 170 -0.93 -3.84 17.63
C TYR A 170 -0.14 -4.42 16.47
N ARG A 171 -0.54 -5.62 16.04
CA ARG A 171 -0.02 -6.28 14.84
C ARG A 171 -1.11 -6.45 13.82
N LYS A 172 -0.76 -6.31 12.54
CA LYS A 172 -1.67 -6.55 11.41
C LYS A 172 -0.91 -7.13 10.24
N THR A 173 -1.47 -8.16 9.60
CA THR A 173 -0.84 -8.79 8.44
C THR A 173 -1.71 -8.61 7.21
N LEU A 174 -1.09 -8.16 6.11
CA LEU A 174 -1.65 -8.09 4.77
C LEU A 174 -0.83 -9.03 3.88
N ALA A 175 -1.33 -10.24 3.64
CA ALA A 175 -0.63 -11.30 2.94
C ALA A 175 0.78 -11.57 3.52
N ASN A 176 1.84 -11.23 2.79
CA ASN A 176 3.25 -11.41 3.16
C ASN A 176 3.84 -10.22 3.95
N ILE A 177 3.05 -9.18 4.24
CA ILE A 177 3.50 -7.99 4.96
C ILE A 177 2.92 -8.00 6.36
N SER A 178 3.76 -7.99 7.38
CA SER A 178 3.37 -7.91 8.79
C SER A 178 3.73 -6.55 9.37
N PHE A 179 2.72 -5.76 9.70
CA PHE A 179 2.86 -4.47 10.37
C PHE A 179 2.92 -4.65 11.89
N HIS A 180 3.97 -4.10 12.50
CA HIS A 180 4.24 -4.06 13.93
C HIS A 180 4.14 -2.62 14.41
N VAL A 181 2.95 -2.19 14.81
CA VAL A 181 2.72 -0.81 15.24
C VAL A 181 3.00 -0.70 16.73
N ASN A 182 3.98 0.13 17.09
CA ASN A 182 4.51 0.33 18.46
C ASN A 182 4.85 -0.97 19.19
N CYS A 183 5.06 -2.07 18.48
CA CYS A 183 5.51 -3.32 19.05
C CYS A 183 7.04 -3.35 19.00
N ASP A 184 7.66 -3.91 20.03
CA ASP A 184 9.10 -4.11 20.03
C ASP A 184 9.51 -5.05 18.89
N ALA A 185 10.57 -4.70 18.18
CA ALA A 185 11.20 -5.61 17.24
C ALA A 185 11.70 -6.84 18.01
N PRO A 186 11.43 -8.07 17.54
CA PRO A 186 11.90 -9.27 18.20
C PRO A 186 13.44 -9.32 18.15
N GLY A 187 14.11 -8.84 19.20
CA GLY A 187 15.57 -8.99 19.32
C GLY A 187 16.35 -7.81 19.90
N LYS A 188 15.77 -6.61 20.05
CA LYS A 188 16.44 -5.53 20.79
C LYS A 188 15.99 -5.54 22.24
N ARG A 189 16.63 -6.40 23.04
CA ARG A 189 16.75 -6.16 24.49
C ARG A 189 17.98 -5.28 24.69
N ASP A 190 17.84 -4.29 25.56
CA ASP A 190 18.86 -3.31 25.96
C ASP A 190 20.22 -3.93 26.31
#